data_AF-A0A1U8MYP0-F1
#
_entry.id   AF-A0A1U8MYP0-F1
#
_cell.length_a   1.000
_cell.length_b   1.000
_cell.length_c   1.000
_cell.angle_alpha   90.00
_cell.angle_beta   90.00
_cell.angle_gamma   90.00
#
_symmetry.space_group_name_H-M   'P 1'
#
loop_
_entity.id
_entity.type
_entity.pdbx_description
1 polymer ?
#
loop_
_entity_poly.entity_id
_entity_poly.type
_entity_poly.pdbx_seq_one_letter_code
_entity_poly.pdbx_strand_id
1 'polypeptide(L)'
;MPCKGYNKEAKVVINVWVERSPGPVRTMVKLGASVEDAIKLVLHKYADERRTPKLDYSLGFELHHSYFSLQSLDKLQLIGDASCRTFYLRKKSSLAHCRNGGSGSYVSKIGPAKAKSPAYFVPAFMARTVAKIVRGIRRLWKVFLCFR
;
A
#
# COMPACT_ATOMS: atom_id res chain seq x y z
N MET A 1 8.70 -9.27 -31.09
CA MET A 1 7.93 -10.53 -31.02
C MET A 1 6.65 -10.26 -30.23
N PRO A 2 5.46 -10.22 -30.83
CA PRO A 2 4.24 -10.17 -30.04
C PRO A 2 4.11 -11.51 -29.30
N CYS A 3 4.23 -11.49 -27.97
CA CYS A 3 3.96 -12.65 -27.14
C CYS A 3 2.54 -13.13 -27.46
N LYS A 4 2.39 -14.42 -27.78
CA LYS A 4 1.10 -15.07 -28.06
C LYS A 4 0.11 -14.67 -26.97
N GLY A 5 -0.99 -14.01 -27.35
CA GLY A 5 -1.99 -13.51 -26.40
C GLY A 5 -2.52 -14.65 -25.52
N TYR A 6 -2.94 -14.33 -24.29
CA TYR A 6 -3.52 -15.31 -23.38
C TYR A 6 -4.97 -15.65 -23.76
N ASN A 7 -5.41 -16.88 -23.44
CA ASN A 7 -6.82 -17.24 -23.57
C ASN A 7 -7.64 -16.52 -22.50
N LYS A 8 -8.57 -15.64 -22.91
CA LYS A 8 -9.45 -14.86 -22.02
C LYS A 8 -10.34 -15.73 -21.11
N GLU A 9 -10.66 -16.94 -21.53
CA GLU A 9 -11.48 -17.87 -20.75
C GLU A 9 -10.68 -18.68 -19.75
N ALA A 10 -9.35 -18.73 -19.90
CA ALA A 10 -8.50 -19.42 -18.96
C ALA A 10 -8.65 -18.81 -17.57
N LYS A 11 -8.64 -19.67 -16.56
CA LYS A 11 -8.78 -19.29 -15.16
C LYS A 11 -7.42 -19.31 -14.49
N VAL A 12 -7.17 -18.31 -13.67
CA VAL A 12 -5.96 -18.19 -12.86
C VAL A 12 -6.34 -18.03 -11.41
N VAL A 13 -5.56 -18.63 -10.53
CA VAL A 13 -5.67 -18.41 -9.09
C VAL A 13 -4.89 -17.15 -8.73
N ILE A 14 -5.55 -16.21 -8.08
CA ILE A 14 -4.96 -14.98 -7.56
C ILE A 14 -5.02 -14.94 -6.03
N ASN A 15 -4.04 -14.27 -5.44
CA ASN A 15 -3.98 -13.98 -4.01
C ASN A 15 -4.19 -12.48 -3.81
N VAL A 16 -5.21 -12.10 -3.05
CA VAL A 16 -5.52 -10.69 -2.81
C VAL A 16 -5.40 -10.38 -1.33
N TRP A 17 -4.42 -9.53 -1.00
CA TRP A 17 -4.21 -9.00 0.33
C TRP A 17 -5.24 -7.90 0.59
N VAL A 18 -6.15 -8.14 1.52
CA VAL A 18 -7.17 -7.14 1.87
C VAL A 18 -6.63 -6.28 2.99
N GLU A 19 -6.81 -4.96 2.86
CA GLU A 19 -6.40 -4.03 3.91
C GLU A 19 -7.00 -4.41 5.27
N ARG A 20 -6.15 -4.52 6.29
CA ARG A 20 -6.51 -4.90 7.68
C ARG A 20 -7.06 -6.32 7.84
N SER A 21 -6.96 -7.20 6.84
CA SER A 21 -7.31 -8.62 7.01
C SER A 21 -6.15 -9.44 7.60
N PRO A 22 -6.44 -10.57 8.27
CA PRO A 22 -5.42 -11.47 8.83
C PRO A 22 -4.59 -12.21 7.76
N GLY A 23 -5.01 -12.21 6.50
CA GLY A 23 -4.32 -12.90 5.43
C GLY A 23 -5.01 -12.75 4.07
N PRO A 24 -4.40 -13.27 2.99
CA PRO A 24 -4.91 -13.08 1.65
C PRO A 24 -6.18 -13.90 1.37
N VAL A 25 -7.03 -13.35 0.51
CA VAL A 25 -8.15 -14.05 -0.14
C VAL A 25 -7.61 -14.74 -1.38
N ARG A 26 -7.71 -16.08 -1.41
CA ARG A 26 -7.29 -16.89 -2.55
C ARG A 26 -8.52 -17.21 -3.38
N THR A 27 -8.53 -16.78 -4.64
CA THR A 27 -9.68 -17.00 -5.51
C THR A 27 -9.28 -17.21 -6.96
N MET A 28 -10.17 -17.80 -7.74
CA MET A 28 -9.94 -18.12 -9.15
C MET A 28 -10.76 -17.21 -10.05
N VAL A 29 -10.08 -16.54 -10.98
CA VAL A 29 -10.66 -15.50 -11.85
C VAL A 29 -10.29 -15.79 -13.30
N LYS A 30 -11.18 -15.45 -14.24
CA LYS A 30 -10.88 -15.55 -15.68
C LYS A 30 -9.87 -14.48 -16.09
N LEU A 31 -8.93 -14.79 -16.97
CA LEU A 31 -7.94 -13.82 -17.47
C LEU A 31 -8.60 -12.67 -18.25
N GLY A 32 -9.77 -12.91 -18.85
CA GLY A 32 -10.59 -11.89 -19.50
C GLY A 32 -11.58 -11.18 -18.58
N ALA A 33 -11.56 -11.40 -17.27
CA ALA A 33 -12.38 -10.62 -16.34
C ALA A 33 -11.74 -9.25 -16.09
N SER A 34 -12.58 -8.25 -15.88
CA SER A 34 -12.13 -6.91 -15.50
C SER A 34 -11.64 -6.89 -14.05
N VAL A 35 -10.82 -5.88 -13.71
CA VAL A 35 -10.42 -5.63 -12.33
C VAL A 35 -11.63 -5.39 -11.42
N GLU A 36 -12.66 -4.69 -11.91
CA GLU A 36 -13.89 -4.48 -11.15
C GLU A 36 -14.59 -5.80 -10.80
N ASP A 37 -14.69 -6.73 -11.75
CA ASP A 37 -15.29 -8.04 -11.52
C ASP A 37 -14.47 -8.86 -10.52
N ALA A 38 -13.14 -8.78 -10.60
CA ALA A 38 -12.25 -9.43 -9.65
C ALA A 38 -12.44 -8.88 -8.23
N ILE A 39 -12.59 -7.56 -8.07
CA ILE A 39 -12.88 -6.94 -6.77
C ILE A 39 -14.20 -7.47 -6.20
N LYS A 40 -15.29 -7.47 -6.99
CA LYS A 40 -16.60 -7.99 -6.56
C LYS A 40 -16.50 -9.44 -6.09
N LEU A 41 -15.78 -10.26 -6.84
CA LEU A 41 -15.57 -11.68 -6.54
C LEU A 41 -14.78 -11.88 -5.24
N VAL A 42 -13.72 -11.09 -5.03
CA VAL A 42 -12.93 -11.11 -3.79
C VAL A 42 -13.75 -10.67 -2.59
N LEU A 43 -14.55 -9.61 -2.73
CA LEU A 43 -15.43 -9.11 -1.67
C LEU A 43 -16.48 -10.16 -1.27
N HIS A 44 -17.09 -10.82 -2.26
CA HIS A 44 -18.00 -11.93 -2.01
C HIS A 44 -17.31 -13.07 -1.24
N LYS A 45 -16.13 -13.50 -1.70
CA LYS A 45 -15.35 -14.55 -1.02
C LYS A 45 -14.94 -14.18 0.40
N TYR A 46 -14.55 -12.93 0.63
CA TYR A 46 -14.21 -12.43 1.94
C TYR A 46 -15.41 -12.52 2.91
N ALA A 47 -16.61 -12.18 2.42
CA ALA A 47 -17.85 -12.27 3.18
C ALA A 47 -18.25 -13.72 3.48
N ASP A 48 -18.12 -14.61 2.49
CA ASP A 48 -18.41 -16.04 2.60
C ASP A 48 -17.52 -16.71 3.65
N GLU A 49 -16.23 -16.34 3.66
CA GLU A 49 -15.24 -16.83 4.63
C GLU A 49 -15.43 -16.23 6.04
N ARG A 50 -16.45 -15.38 6.25
CA ARG A 50 -16.77 -14.71 7.52
C ARG A 50 -15.57 -14.01 8.16
N ARG A 51 -14.70 -13.43 7.33
CA ARG A 51 -13.46 -12.80 7.78
C ARG A 51 -13.71 -11.53 8.57
N THR A 52 -12.78 -11.24 9.46
CA THR A 52 -12.74 -10.03 10.29
C THR A 52 -11.49 -9.21 9.94
N PRO A 53 -11.60 -7.87 9.89
CA PRO A 53 -12.77 -7.03 10.16
C PRO A 53 -13.81 -7.08 9.03
N LYS A 54 -15.08 -6.77 9.34
CA LYS A 54 -16.13 -6.65 8.31
C LYS A 54 -15.81 -5.50 7.37
N LEU A 55 -15.93 -5.74 6.06
CA LEU A 55 -15.76 -4.71 5.04
C LEU A 55 -17.03 -3.87 4.93
N ASP A 56 -16.83 -2.57 4.80
CA ASP A 56 -17.92 -1.63 4.53
C ASP A 56 -18.04 -1.47 3.01
N TYR A 57 -19.11 -2.02 2.45
CA TYR A 57 -19.37 -2.02 1.00
C TYR A 57 -19.82 -0.66 0.46
N SER A 58 -20.18 0.28 1.34
CA SER A 58 -20.48 1.65 0.93
C SER A 58 -19.22 2.41 0.51
N LEU A 59 -18.06 1.98 1.00
CA LEU A 59 -16.77 2.51 0.61
C LEU A 59 -16.34 1.89 -0.73
N GLY A 60 -15.85 2.72 -1.66
CA GLY A 60 -15.23 2.22 -2.87
C GLY A 60 -13.99 1.39 -2.55
N PHE A 61 -13.69 0.39 -3.37
CA PHE A 61 -12.47 -0.41 -3.27
C PHE A 61 -11.62 -0.23 -4.53
N GLU A 62 -10.31 -0.30 -4.35
CA GLU A 62 -9.32 -0.18 -5.40
C GLU A 62 -8.29 -1.30 -5.30
N LEU A 63 -7.95 -1.87 -6.45
CA LEU A 63 -6.97 -2.93 -6.55
C LEU A 63 -5.62 -2.34 -6.94
N HIS A 64 -4.57 -2.74 -6.25
CA HIS A 64 -3.20 -2.30 -6.50
C HIS A 64 -2.32 -3.51 -6.81
N HIS A 65 -1.25 -3.32 -7.57
CA HIS A 65 -0.25 -4.36 -7.80
C HIS A 65 0.40 -4.84 -6.50
N SER A 66 0.65 -3.94 -5.56
CA SER A 66 1.28 -4.25 -4.28
C SER A 66 0.87 -3.26 -3.19
N TYR A 67 1.26 -3.54 -1.95
CA TYR A 67 1.06 -2.63 -0.82
C TYR A 67 1.70 -1.24 -1.05
N PHE A 68 2.86 -1.19 -1.71
CA PHE A 68 3.62 0.03 -1.95
C PHE A 68 3.16 0.82 -3.18
N SER A 69 2.24 0.26 -3.98
CA SER A 69 1.76 0.92 -5.18
C SER A 69 0.91 2.15 -4.82
N LEU A 70 1.28 3.29 -5.39
CA LEU A 70 0.55 4.54 -5.21
C LEU A 70 -0.68 4.61 -6.12
N GLN A 71 -0.57 4.04 -7.32
CA GLN A 71 -1.65 4.01 -8.32
C GLN A 71 -2.43 2.69 -8.23
N SER A 72 -3.75 2.79 -8.36
CA SER A 72 -4.63 1.64 -8.52
C SER A 72 -4.73 1.21 -9.98
N LEU A 73 -5.02 -0.08 -10.18
CA LEU A 73 -5.30 -0.63 -11.49
C LEU A 73 -6.59 -0.01 -12.04
N ASP A 74 -6.63 0.18 -13.35
CA ASP A 74 -7.85 0.66 -13.99
C ASP A 74 -8.96 -0.39 -13.88
N LYS A 75 -10.19 0.05 -13.64
CA LYS A 75 -11.33 -0.84 -13.39
C LYS A 75 -11.66 -1.71 -14.59
N LEU A 76 -11.44 -1.17 -15.80
CA LEU A 76 -11.72 -1.84 -17.08
C LEU A 76 -10.55 -2.72 -17.55
N GLN A 77 -9.37 -2.60 -16.92
CA GLN A 77 -8.22 -3.44 -17.24
C GLN A 77 -8.54 -4.91 -16.99
N LEU A 78 -8.05 -5.79 -17.85
CA LEU A 78 -8.23 -7.23 -17.70
C LEU A 78 -7.18 -7.80 -16.74
N ILE A 79 -7.57 -8.79 -15.94
CA ILE A 79 -6.65 -9.45 -15.00
C ILE A 79 -5.47 -10.13 -15.72
N GLY A 80 -5.69 -10.66 -16.92
CA GLY A 80 -4.61 -11.25 -17.72
C GLY A 80 -3.55 -10.25 -18.16
N ASP A 81 -3.90 -8.98 -18.30
CA ASP A 81 -2.96 -7.90 -18.66
C ASP A 81 -2.13 -7.42 -17.46
N ALA A 82 -2.62 -7.64 -16.24
CA ALA A 82 -1.98 -7.13 -15.02
C ALA A 82 -0.64 -7.83 -14.68
N SER A 83 -0.21 -8.83 -15.45
CA SER A 83 1.04 -9.62 -15.34
C SER A 83 1.38 -10.24 -13.96
N CYS A 84 0.56 -9.98 -12.94
CA CYS A 84 0.74 -10.39 -11.56
C CYS A 84 -0.38 -11.32 -11.12
N ARG A 85 -0.08 -12.19 -10.15
CA ARG A 85 -1.07 -13.08 -9.51
C ARG A 85 -1.34 -12.71 -8.05
N THR A 86 -0.63 -11.72 -7.53
CA THR A 86 -0.80 -11.22 -6.18
C THR A 86 -1.15 -9.75 -6.24
N PHE A 87 -2.19 -9.35 -5.53
CA PHE A 87 -2.70 -7.99 -5.54
C PHE A 87 -2.98 -7.50 -4.12
N TYR A 88 -3.12 -6.20 -3.97
CA TYR A 88 -3.48 -5.56 -2.71
C TYR A 88 -4.79 -4.79 -2.89
N LEU A 89 -5.81 -5.13 -2.11
CA LEU A 89 -7.10 -4.46 -2.10
C LEU A 89 -7.12 -3.39 -1.01
N ARG A 90 -7.29 -2.14 -1.42
CA ARG A 90 -7.34 -0.97 -0.53
C ARG A 90 -8.72 -0.32 -0.60
N LYS A 91 -9.15 0.31 0.49
CA LYS A 91 -10.31 1.21 0.45
C LYS A 91 -9.95 2.47 -0.33
N LYS A 92 -10.84 2.91 -1.20
CA LYS A 92 -10.73 4.18 -1.90
C LYS A 92 -10.74 5.30 -0.87
N SER A 93 -9.63 6.02 -0.74
CA SER A 93 -9.61 7.23 0.07
C SER A 93 -10.45 8.28 -0.63
N SER A 94 -11.64 8.58 -0.11
CA SER A 94 -12.27 9.85 -0.47
C SER A 94 -11.38 10.94 0.13
N LEU A 95 -10.73 11.71 -0.74
CA LEU A 95 -10.00 12.91 -0.31
C LEU A 95 -10.95 13.95 0.35
N ALA A 96 -12.26 13.65 0.42
CA ALA A 96 -13.33 14.45 1.00
C ALA A 96 -13.68 14.11 2.47
N HIS A 97 -13.33 12.92 3.00
CA HIS A 97 -13.69 12.54 4.37
C HIS A 97 -12.49 12.00 5.17
N CYS A 98 -11.46 12.82 5.36
CA CYS A 98 -10.54 12.72 6.50
C CYS A 98 -9.78 14.06 6.65
N ARG A 99 -10.42 15.05 7.28
CA ARG A 99 -9.71 16.17 7.92
C ARG A 99 -9.25 15.83 9.35
N ASN A 100 -9.29 14.57 9.76
CA ASN A 100 -8.75 14.15 11.05
C ASN A 100 -8.13 12.75 10.92
N GLY A 101 -6.79 12.69 10.93
CA GLY A 101 -6.04 11.44 10.95
C GLY A 101 -4.97 11.32 9.86
N GLY A 102 -3.90 12.13 9.97
CA GLY A 102 -2.58 11.81 9.40
C GLY A 102 -2.49 11.65 7.88
N SER A 103 -2.70 12.72 7.13
CA SER A 103 -2.43 12.74 5.67
C SER A 103 -0.94 12.99 5.40
N GLY A 104 -0.20 11.93 5.14
CA GLY A 104 1.05 11.98 4.39
C GLY A 104 0.74 11.88 2.89
N SER A 105 0.27 12.97 2.30
CA SER A 105 0.02 13.09 0.85
C SER A 105 1.09 14.00 0.24
N TYR A 106 2.09 13.41 -0.40
CA TYR A 106 2.92 14.12 -1.37
C TYR A 106 2.25 14.01 -2.75
N VAL A 107 1.31 14.92 -3.02
CA VAL A 107 0.94 15.24 -4.40
C VAL A 107 1.89 16.34 -4.86
N SER A 108 2.99 15.95 -5.51
CA SER A 108 3.77 16.89 -6.31
C SER A 108 3.03 17.11 -7.64
N LYS A 109 2.29 18.21 -7.73
CA LYS A 109 1.96 18.79 -9.04
C LYS A 109 3.26 19.34 -9.63
N ILE A 110 3.71 18.76 -10.73
CA ILE A 110 4.83 19.27 -11.52
C ILE A 110 4.32 20.49 -12.30
N GLY A 111 4.74 21.67 -11.87
CA GLY A 111 4.79 22.90 -12.67
C GLY A 111 6.24 23.39 -12.70
N PRO A 112 6.70 24.08 -13.76
CA PRO A 112 8.12 24.30 -13.96
C PRO A 112 8.66 25.48 -13.12
N ALA A 113 9.85 25.24 -12.57
CA ALA A 113 10.93 26.16 -12.19
C ALA A 113 10.66 27.35 -11.25
N LYS A 114 11.19 27.26 -10.02
CA LYS A 114 12.13 28.26 -9.46
C LYS A 114 12.90 27.69 -8.25
N ALA A 115 14.22 27.64 -8.36
CA ALA A 115 15.12 27.14 -7.32
C ALA A 115 15.10 28.01 -6.06
N LYS A 116 14.93 27.41 -4.87
CA LYS A 116 15.38 27.93 -3.56
C LYS A 116 15.73 26.76 -2.61
N SER A 117 17.02 26.70 -2.24
CA SER A 117 17.67 26.11 -1.05
C SER A 117 17.08 24.86 -0.36
N PRO A 118 17.89 23.80 -0.06
CA PRO A 118 17.41 22.64 0.68
C PRO A 118 17.32 22.98 2.17
N ALA A 119 16.12 23.32 2.63
CA ALA A 119 15.79 23.24 4.05
C ALA A 119 15.64 21.76 4.40
N TYR A 120 16.62 21.19 5.09
CA TYR A 120 16.56 19.85 5.65
C TYR A 120 15.40 19.77 6.65
N PHE A 121 14.25 19.31 6.17
CA PHE A 121 13.08 19.03 7.00
C PHE A 121 13.33 17.71 7.73
N VAL A 122 13.91 17.81 8.92
CA VAL A 122 14.02 16.68 9.84
C VAL A 122 12.61 16.40 10.38
N PRO A 123 12.02 15.20 10.17
CA PRO A 123 10.73 14.86 10.75
C PRO A 123 10.81 14.89 12.29
N ALA A 124 9.92 15.65 12.93
CA ALA A 124 9.87 15.87 14.38
C ALA A 124 9.66 14.60 15.24
N PHE A 125 9.55 13.42 14.63
CA PHE A 125 9.42 12.13 15.32
C PHE A 125 10.77 11.57 15.80
N MET A 126 11.90 11.93 15.17
CA MET A 126 13.22 11.43 15.58
C MET A 126 13.81 12.15 16.80
N ALA A 127 13.19 13.24 17.26
CA ALA A 127 13.67 14.00 18.43
C ALA A 127 13.42 13.28 19.77
N ARG A 128 12.44 12.36 19.85
CA ARG A 128 12.07 11.70 21.12
C ARG A 128 12.95 10.50 21.48
N THR A 129 13.72 9.96 20.53
CA THR A 129 14.54 8.75 20.76
C THR A 129 16.00 9.07 21.10
N VAL A 130 16.52 10.25 20.72
CA VAL A 130 17.94 10.61 20.96
C VAL A 130 18.22 10.99 22.42
N ALA A 131 17.25 11.57 23.13
CA ALA A 131 17.45 12.04 24.51
C ALA A 131 17.74 10.91 25.53
N LYS A 132 17.41 9.65 25.22
CA LYS A 132 17.70 8.50 26.09
C LYS A 132 19.11 7.95 25.92
N ILE A 133 19.73 8.12 24.75
CA ILE A 133 21.08 7.60 24.44
C ILE A 133 22.17 8.48 25.10
N VAL A 134 21.93 9.79 25.23
CA VAL A 134 22.92 10.75 25.76
C VAL A 134 23.20 10.58 27.26
N ARG A 135 22.27 10.02 28.06
CA ARG A 135 22.51 9.83 29.50
C ARG A 135 23.37 8.61 29.84
N GLY A 136 23.51 7.64 28.93
CA GLY A 136 24.34 6.45 29.13
C GLY A 136 25.84 6.70 28.88
N ILE A 137 26.19 7.60 27.98
CA ILE A 137 27.59 7.80 27.52
C ILE A 137 28.41 8.69 28.49
N ARG A 138 27.77 9.51 29.34
CA ARG A 138 28.50 10.37 30.30
C ARG A 138 29.18 9.62 31.45
N ARG A 139 28.79 8.38 31.76
CA ARG A 139 29.45 7.59 32.83
C ARG A 139 30.69 6.85 32.36
N LEU A 140 30.86 6.61 31.05
CA LEU A 140 32.01 5.88 30.50
C LEU A 140 33.23 6.78 30.22
N TRP A 141 33.04 8.11 30.13
CA TRP A 141 34.15 9.04 29.91
C TRP A 141 35.04 9.27 31.12
N LYS A 142 34.61 8.88 32.34
CA LYS A 142 35.48 8.96 33.54
C LYS A 142 36.48 7.81 33.66
N VAL A 143 36.42 6.80 32.80
CA VAL A 143 37.34 5.62 32.84
C VAL A 143 38.48 5.75 31.82
N PHE A 144 38.32 6.53 30.75
CA PHE A 144 39.34 6.65 29.69
C PHE A 144 40.40 7.74 29.92
N LEU A 145 40.32 8.53 31.01
CA LEU A 145 41.30 9.57 31.34
C LEU A 145 42.33 9.12 32.40
N CYS A 146 42.77 7.85 32.32
CA CYS A 146 43.90 7.32 33.10
C CYS A 146 44.91 6.56 32.22
N PHE A 147 44.86 6.75 30.90
CA PHE A 147 45.77 6.11 29.94
C PHE A 147 46.65 7.10 29.16
N ARG A 148 46.97 8.26 29.75
CA ARG A 148 48.01 9.15 29.23
C ARG A 148 48.83 9.76 30.35
#